data_AF-A0A7J4LMV6-F1
#
_entry.id   AF-A0A7J4LMV6-F1
#
_cell.length_a   1.000
_cell.length_b   1.000
_cell.length_c   1.000
_cell.angle_alpha   90.00
_cell.angle_beta   90.00
_cell.angle_gamma   90.00
#
_symmetry.space_group_name_H-M   'P 1'
#
loop_
_entity.id
_entity.type
_entity.pdbx_description
1 polymer ?
#
loop_
_entity_poly.entity_id
_entity_poly.type
_entity_poly.pdbx_seq_one_letter_code
_entity_poly.pdbx_strand_id
1 'polypeptide(L)'
;MIEMSAPGRAEVDGMMITMDDKGSISSISAGIEPCHVRLDFSPGFPNLLEIPDRGSAAGKWKIQIAGVNITGGSYSALRDGNRATVELDVTENWKPSGLPLSMEIFTRAVPVFRTWPATYRWRGVVGLGMEPVMSGTWERKEGRTK
;
A
#
# COMPACT_ATOMS: atom_id res chain seq x y z
N MET A 1 -5.93 23.44 -6.12
CA MET A 1 -4.68 23.66 -6.87
C MET A 1 -3.60 22.97 -6.06
N ILE A 2 -3.09 21.82 -6.52
CA ILE A 2 -2.05 21.07 -5.81
C ILE A 2 -0.73 21.66 -6.28
N GLU A 3 0.00 22.36 -5.41
CA GLU A 3 1.35 22.82 -5.71
C GLU A 3 2.30 21.61 -5.68
N MET A 4 2.83 21.25 -6.86
CA MET A 4 3.83 20.20 -7.02
C MET A 4 5.22 20.85 -6.98
N SER A 5 5.95 20.68 -5.89
CA SER A 5 7.35 21.15 -5.78
C SER A 5 8.33 20.01 -6.05
N ALA A 6 8.99 20.03 -7.23
CA ALA A 6 10.10 19.13 -7.65
C ALA A 6 9.76 17.61 -7.54
N PRO A 7 10.66 16.60 -7.65
CA PRO A 7 10.42 15.27 -7.07
C PRO A 7 9.77 15.43 -5.71
N GLY A 8 8.49 15.09 -5.66
CA GLY A 8 7.56 16.01 -5.03
C GLY A 8 6.86 15.36 -3.88
N ARG A 9 7.03 15.94 -2.70
CA ARG A 9 6.11 15.69 -1.61
C ARG A 9 4.80 16.41 -1.91
N ALA A 10 3.69 15.71 -1.77
CA ALA A 10 2.36 16.27 -1.91
C ALA A 10 1.52 15.91 -0.69
N GLU A 11 0.75 16.86 -0.18
CA GLU A 11 -0.24 16.60 0.86
C GLU A 11 -1.62 16.36 0.21
N VAL A 12 -2.24 15.22 0.51
CA VAL A 12 -3.56 14.82 0.02
C VAL A 12 -4.34 14.24 1.20
N ASP A 13 -5.45 14.88 1.57
CA ASP A 13 -6.34 14.43 2.66
C ASP A 13 -5.61 14.12 3.99
N GLY A 14 -4.63 14.95 4.34
CA GLY A 14 -3.80 14.77 5.55
C GLY A 14 -2.76 13.65 5.43
N MET A 15 -2.56 13.08 4.24
CA MET A 15 -1.48 12.16 3.92
C MET A 15 -0.36 12.87 3.16
N MET A 16 0.88 12.60 3.55
CA MET A 16 2.07 13.04 2.83
C MET A 16 2.50 11.96 1.85
N ILE A 17 2.44 12.24 0.55
CA ILE A 17 2.83 11.35 -0.55
C ILE A 17 4.21 11.79 -1.05
N THR A 18 5.17 10.87 -1.11
CA THR A 18 6.50 11.11 -1.70
C THR A 18 6.62 10.39 -3.03
N MET A 19 6.91 11.14 -4.10
CA MET A 19 7.05 10.61 -5.46
C MET A 19 8.48 10.77 -5.97
N ASP A 20 8.91 9.86 -6.85
CA ASP A 20 10.14 10.02 -7.63
C ASP A 20 9.95 10.94 -8.85
N ASP A 21 11.02 11.20 -9.60
CA ASP A 21 11.00 12.05 -10.80
C ASP A 21 10.05 11.56 -11.91
N LYS A 22 9.63 10.29 -11.86
CA LYS A 22 8.68 9.68 -12.81
C LYS A 22 7.24 9.69 -12.29
N GLY A 23 7.00 10.30 -11.13
CA GLY A 23 5.70 10.30 -10.47
C GLY A 23 5.34 8.96 -9.82
N SER A 24 6.29 8.04 -9.65
CA SER A 24 6.05 6.80 -8.91
C SER A 24 6.06 7.10 -7.42
N ILE A 25 5.02 6.64 -6.71
CA ILE A 25 4.89 6.86 -5.27
C ILE A 25 5.85 5.91 -4.55
N SER A 26 6.86 6.47 -3.89
CA SER A 26 7.79 5.71 -3.06
C SER A 26 7.28 5.50 -1.65
N SER A 27 6.51 6.46 -1.11
CA SER A 27 5.98 6.40 0.25
C SER A 27 4.71 7.23 0.41
N ILE A 28 3.82 6.79 1.30
CA ILE A 28 2.67 7.54 1.80
C ILE A 28 2.74 7.52 3.32
N SER A 29 2.58 8.66 3.97
CA SER A 29 2.56 8.72 5.43
C SER A 29 1.42 9.57 5.97
N ALA A 30 0.96 9.27 7.18
CA ALA A 30 -0.16 9.96 7.81
C ALA A 30 -0.04 9.92 9.33
N GLY A 31 -0.74 10.84 9.99
CA GLY A 31 -0.75 10.95 11.45
C GLY A 31 0.44 11.73 12.01
N ILE A 32 0.38 11.95 13.32
CA ILE A 32 1.41 12.66 14.10
C ILE A 32 2.01 11.73 15.14
N GLU A 33 3.22 12.03 15.60
CA GLU A 33 3.85 11.32 16.70
C GLU A 33 2.96 11.28 17.95
N PRO A 34 2.92 10.16 18.71
CA PRO A 34 3.71 8.94 18.50
C PRO A 34 3.10 7.95 17.49
N CYS A 35 1.94 8.24 16.92
CA CYS A 35 1.17 7.33 16.08
C CYS A 35 1.26 7.71 14.59
N HIS A 36 2.48 7.81 14.08
CA HIS A 36 2.74 8.01 12.66
C HIS A 36 2.65 6.68 11.90
N VAL A 37 1.92 6.66 10.78
CA VAL A 37 1.78 5.51 9.87
C VAL A 37 2.52 5.80 8.59
N ARG A 38 3.25 4.81 8.06
CA ARG A 38 4.01 4.93 6.82
C ARG A 38 3.82 3.68 5.96
N LEU A 39 3.52 3.87 4.68
CA LEU A 39 3.42 2.84 3.65
C LEU A 39 4.52 3.10 2.62
N ASP A 40 5.46 2.17 2.46
CA ASP A 40 6.55 2.28 1.49
C ASP A 40 6.38 1.28 0.35
N PHE A 41 6.81 1.65 -0.85
CA PHE A 41 6.77 0.82 -2.06
C PHE A 41 8.18 0.55 -2.61
N SER A 42 8.41 -0.66 -3.13
CA SER A 42 9.66 -1.06 -3.80
C SER A 42 9.42 -2.04 -4.95
N PRO A 43 9.68 -1.66 -6.22
CA PRO A 43 9.87 -0.28 -6.70
C PRO A 43 8.66 0.62 -6.35
N GLY A 44 8.76 1.93 -6.61
CA GLY A 44 7.65 2.86 -6.35
C GLY A 44 6.36 2.41 -7.04
N PHE A 45 5.21 2.65 -6.40
CA PHE A 45 3.91 2.41 -7.02
C PHE A 45 3.78 3.30 -8.26
N PRO A 46 3.54 2.74 -9.45
CA PRO A 46 3.70 3.46 -10.70
C PRO A 46 2.67 4.58 -10.85
N ASN A 47 3.05 5.64 -11.57
CA ASN A 47 2.07 6.51 -12.19
C ASN A 47 1.26 5.70 -13.21
N LEU A 48 -0.05 5.54 -12.98
CA LEU A 48 -0.92 4.69 -13.80
C LEU A 48 -1.04 5.19 -15.26
N LEU A 49 -0.82 6.49 -15.51
CA LEU A 49 -0.82 7.08 -16.85
C LEU A 49 0.44 6.73 -17.65
N GLU A 50 1.53 6.40 -16.96
CA GLU A 50 2.82 6.03 -17.56
C GLU A 50 2.93 4.51 -17.83
N ILE A 51 1.99 3.71 -17.31
CA ILE A 51 1.89 2.30 -17.68
C ILE A 51 1.43 2.25 -19.15
N PRO A 52 2.17 1.55 -20.05
CA PRO A 52 1.73 1.39 -21.44
C PRO A 52 0.34 0.74 -21.52
N ASP A 53 -0.39 0.98 -22.62
CA ASP A 53 -1.64 0.26 -22.84
C ASP A 53 -1.39 -1.25 -22.88
N ARG A 54 -2.27 -2.02 -22.22
CA ARG A 54 -2.11 -3.46 -21.92
C ARG A 54 -0.84 -3.82 -21.14
N GLY A 55 -0.16 -2.82 -20.59
CA GLY A 55 1.02 -2.96 -19.76
C GLY A 55 0.68 -3.22 -18.30
N SER A 56 1.68 -3.69 -17.56
CA SER A 56 1.55 -3.91 -16.12
C SER A 56 2.80 -3.47 -15.36
N ALA A 57 2.62 -3.19 -14.08
CA ALA A 57 3.72 -3.03 -13.13
C ALA A 57 3.41 -3.80 -11.85
N ALA A 58 4.46 -4.21 -11.15
CA ALA A 58 4.34 -4.92 -9.88
C ALA A 58 5.53 -4.61 -8.98
N GLY A 59 5.32 -4.79 -7.69
CA GLY A 59 6.35 -4.59 -6.69
C GLY A 59 5.91 -5.02 -5.31
N LYS A 60 6.58 -4.51 -4.30
CA LYS A 60 6.33 -4.78 -2.89
C LYS A 60 5.89 -3.53 -2.17
N TRP A 61 5.15 -3.73 -1.09
CA TRP A 61 4.81 -2.66 -0.16
C TRP A 61 5.02 -3.13 1.28
N LYS A 62 5.26 -2.18 2.19
CA LYS A 62 5.38 -2.42 3.64
C LYS A 62 4.70 -1.30 4.41
N ILE A 63 4.00 -1.65 5.49
CA ILE A 63 3.38 -0.68 6.37
C ILE A 63 4.05 -0.69 7.75
N GLN A 64 4.39 0.51 8.22
CA GLN A 64 4.95 0.77 9.53
C GLN A 64 3.99 1.63 10.35
N ILE A 65 3.93 1.36 11.66
CA ILE A 65 3.20 2.18 12.63
C ILE A 65 4.17 2.49 13.77
N ALA A 66 4.32 3.77 14.12
CA ALA A 66 5.27 4.24 15.13
C ALA A 66 6.70 3.71 14.89
N GLY A 67 7.13 3.67 13.62
CA GLY A 67 8.44 3.16 13.20
C GLY A 67 8.57 1.62 13.19
N VAL A 68 7.58 0.88 13.68
CA VAL A 68 7.60 -0.59 13.70
C VAL A 68 6.97 -1.14 12.42
N ASN A 69 7.69 -2.01 11.71
CA ASN A 69 7.14 -2.73 10.57
C ASN A 69 6.04 -3.70 11.04
N ILE A 70 4.83 -3.52 10.53
CA ILE A 70 3.67 -4.33 10.92
C ILE A 70 3.51 -5.49 9.94
N THR A 71 3.37 -5.19 8.66
CA THR A 71 3.11 -6.19 7.60
C THR A 71 3.55 -5.62 6.25
N GLY A 72 3.36 -6.39 5.20
CA GLY A 72 3.73 -6.04 3.85
C GLY A 72 3.13 -7.02 2.84
N GLY A 73 3.45 -6.77 1.59
CA GLY A 73 2.76 -7.44 0.52
C GLY A 73 3.34 -7.18 -0.86
N SER A 74 2.61 -7.62 -1.86
CA SER A 74 2.84 -7.23 -3.25
C SER A 74 1.75 -6.28 -3.71
N TYR A 75 2.13 -5.39 -4.62
CA TYR A 75 1.16 -4.65 -5.42
C TYR A 75 1.25 -5.10 -6.87
N SER A 76 0.15 -4.95 -7.60
CA SER A 76 0.13 -5.01 -9.05
C SER A 76 -0.79 -3.93 -9.61
N ALA A 77 -0.45 -3.46 -10.80
CA ALA A 77 -1.25 -2.53 -11.58
C ALA A 77 -1.27 -3.00 -13.04
N LEU A 78 -2.44 -3.09 -13.64
CA LEU A 78 -2.66 -3.46 -15.03
C LEU A 78 -3.47 -2.35 -15.69
N ARG A 79 -2.98 -1.81 -16.81
CA ARG A 79 -3.72 -0.84 -17.62
C ARG A 79 -4.37 -1.53 -18.82
N ASP A 80 -5.63 -1.21 -19.06
CA ASP A 80 -6.38 -1.58 -20.25
C ASP A 80 -7.16 -0.34 -20.75
N GLY A 81 -6.60 0.34 -21.75
CA GLY A 81 -7.07 1.61 -22.26
C GLY A 81 -7.13 2.70 -21.19
N ASN A 82 -8.34 3.18 -20.91
CA ASN A 82 -8.63 4.22 -19.92
C ASN A 82 -8.98 3.66 -18.53
N ARG A 83 -8.68 2.39 -18.28
CA ARG A 83 -8.96 1.71 -17.02
C ARG A 83 -7.67 1.10 -16.48
N ALA A 84 -7.42 1.29 -15.19
CA ALA A 84 -6.37 0.59 -14.48
C ALA A 84 -6.98 -0.28 -13.37
N THR A 85 -6.57 -1.55 -13.30
CA THR A 85 -6.89 -2.44 -12.19
C THR A 85 -5.68 -2.50 -11.26
N VAL A 86 -5.90 -2.27 -9.97
CA VAL A 86 -4.86 -2.23 -8.95
C VAL A 86 -5.17 -3.27 -7.87
N GLU A 87 -4.16 -3.99 -7.42
CA GLU A 87 -4.26 -4.93 -6.30
C GLU A 87 -3.15 -4.63 -5.27
N LEU A 88 -3.50 -4.66 -3.98
CA LEU A 88 -2.56 -4.75 -2.86
C LEU A 88 -2.82 -6.07 -2.14
N ASP A 89 -2.00 -7.08 -2.41
CA ASP A 89 -2.09 -8.37 -1.74
C ASP A 89 -1.21 -8.36 -0.49
N VAL A 90 -1.78 -8.68 0.67
CA VAL A 90 -1.01 -8.86 1.91
C VAL A 90 -0.36 -10.25 1.88
N THR A 91 0.95 -10.28 1.64
CA THR A 91 1.71 -11.54 1.54
C THR A 91 2.61 -11.80 2.75
N GLU A 92 2.84 -10.80 3.59
CA GLU A 92 3.67 -10.92 4.79
C GLU A 92 2.79 -10.97 6.04
N ASN A 93 3.03 -11.97 6.89
CA ASN A 93 2.36 -12.06 8.19
C ASN A 93 2.68 -10.84 9.06
N TRP A 94 1.78 -10.52 9.99
CA TRP A 94 2.05 -9.53 11.03
C TRP A 94 3.24 -9.99 11.88
N LYS A 95 4.28 -9.16 11.89
CA LYS A 95 5.52 -9.37 12.63
C LYS A 95 5.95 -8.06 13.28
N PRO A 96 5.27 -7.62 14.36
CA PRO A 96 5.72 -6.44 15.06
C PRO A 96 7.08 -6.75 15.70
N SER A 97 8.05 -5.86 15.54
CA SER A 97 9.40 -5.99 16.09
C SER A 97 9.75 -4.74 16.90
N GLY A 98 10.40 -4.89 18.05
CA GLY A 98 10.78 -3.73 18.89
C GLY A 98 9.60 -3.19 19.69
N LEU A 99 8.64 -4.04 20.04
CA LEU A 99 7.58 -3.71 20.99
C LEU A 99 8.07 -3.95 22.43
N PRO A 100 7.41 -3.35 23.45
CA PRO A 100 7.61 -3.77 24.83
C PRO A 100 7.40 -5.29 24.96
N LEU A 101 8.22 -5.94 25.80
CA LEU A 101 8.30 -7.41 25.90
C LEU A 101 6.93 -8.09 26.10
N SER A 102 6.04 -7.47 26.90
CA SER A 102 4.68 -7.96 27.12
C SER A 102 3.84 -8.01 25.84
N MET A 103 3.98 -7.03 24.96
CA MET A 103 3.30 -6.99 23.66
C MET A 103 3.93 -7.94 22.64
N GLU A 104 5.25 -8.14 22.67
CA GLU A 104 5.89 -9.17 21.84
C GLU A 104 5.37 -10.57 22.19
N ILE A 105 5.18 -10.85 23.49
CA ILE A 105 4.63 -12.14 23.94
C ILE A 105 3.17 -12.28 23.49
N PHE A 106 2.34 -11.26 23.72
CA PHE A 106 0.93 -11.28 23.32
C PHE A 106 0.74 -11.49 21.81
N THR A 107 1.49 -10.74 20.99
CA THR A 107 1.40 -10.84 19.52
C THR A 107 2.02 -12.12 18.98
N ARG A 108 2.98 -12.74 19.69
CA ARG A 108 3.52 -14.07 19.33
C ARG A 108 2.63 -15.23 19.78
N ALA A 109 1.91 -15.11 20.91
CA ALA A 109 1.18 -16.20 21.54
C ALA A 109 -0.13 -16.57 20.83
N VAL A 110 -0.70 -15.68 20.01
CA VAL A 110 -1.94 -15.93 19.27
C VAL A 110 -1.67 -15.95 17.76
N PRO A 111 -1.48 -17.13 17.14
CA PRO A 111 -1.16 -17.27 15.72
C PRO A 111 -2.15 -16.60 14.77
N VAL A 112 -3.42 -16.48 15.17
CA VAL A 112 -4.47 -15.88 14.34
C VAL A 112 -4.20 -14.40 14.05
N PHE A 113 -3.64 -13.66 15.01
CA PHE A 113 -3.31 -12.25 14.79
C PHE A 113 -2.18 -12.12 13.75
N ARG A 114 -1.22 -13.06 13.77
CA ARG A 114 -0.10 -13.05 12.84
C ARG A 114 -0.51 -13.30 11.39
N THR A 115 -1.46 -14.21 11.18
CA THR A 115 -1.84 -14.65 9.83
C THR A 115 -3.03 -13.91 9.27
N TRP A 116 -3.88 -13.30 10.12
CA TRP A 116 -5.10 -12.64 9.68
C TRP A 116 -4.87 -11.58 8.59
N PRO A 117 -3.89 -10.65 8.69
CA PRO A 117 -3.66 -9.68 7.62
C PRO A 117 -3.32 -10.34 6.29
N ALA A 118 -2.51 -11.40 6.32
CA ALA A 118 -2.15 -12.17 5.14
C ALA A 118 -3.32 -12.96 4.53
N THR A 119 -4.52 -12.88 5.11
CA THR A 119 -5.75 -13.40 4.49
C THR A 119 -6.52 -12.34 3.70
N TYR A 120 -6.02 -11.10 3.56
CA TYR A 120 -6.70 -10.03 2.84
C TYR A 120 -5.93 -9.59 1.59
N ARG A 121 -6.69 -9.01 0.66
CA ARG A 121 -6.18 -8.18 -0.43
C ARG A 121 -7.12 -7.01 -0.64
N TRP A 122 -6.58 -5.87 -1.06
CA TRP A 122 -7.37 -4.77 -1.59
C TRP A 122 -7.38 -4.84 -3.10
N ARG A 123 -8.53 -4.58 -3.71
CA ARG A 123 -8.67 -4.46 -5.16
C ARG A 123 -9.38 -3.17 -5.50
N GLY A 124 -8.84 -2.45 -6.48
CA GLY A 124 -9.43 -1.23 -6.98
C GLY A 124 -9.39 -1.14 -8.50
N VAL A 125 -10.29 -0.31 -9.02
CA VAL A 125 -10.37 0.07 -10.42
C VAL A 125 -10.35 1.58 -10.49
N VAL A 126 -9.45 2.12 -11.31
CA VAL A 126 -9.30 3.55 -11.57
C VAL A 126 -9.66 3.82 -13.04
N GLY A 127 -10.61 4.72 -13.27
CA GLY A 127 -10.84 5.31 -14.58
C GLY A 127 -9.88 6.48 -14.80
N LEU A 128 -9.06 6.45 -15.86
CA LEU A 128 -7.97 7.38 -16.13
C LEU A 128 -8.39 8.61 -16.97
N GLY A 129 -9.68 8.95 -16.96
CA GLY A 129 -10.21 10.09 -17.74
C GLY A 129 -9.78 11.45 -17.20
N MET A 130 -10.32 12.53 -17.77
CA MET A 130 -10.05 13.90 -17.33
C MET A 130 -10.33 14.13 -15.84
N GLU A 131 -11.36 13.46 -15.32
CA GLU A 131 -11.64 13.35 -13.89
C GLU A 131 -11.44 11.90 -13.47
N PRO A 132 -10.30 11.57 -12.84
CA PRO A 132 -10.06 10.21 -12.40
C PRO A 132 -11.06 9.79 -11.33
N VAL A 133 -11.68 8.63 -11.54
CA VAL A 133 -12.61 8.02 -10.57
C VAL A 133 -12.06 6.69 -10.10
N MET A 134 -12.10 6.46 -8.79
CA MET A 134 -11.63 5.21 -8.19
C MET A 134 -12.78 4.53 -7.44
N SER A 135 -12.84 3.21 -7.56
CA SER A 135 -13.59 2.34 -6.66
C SER A 135 -12.67 1.23 -6.17
N GLY A 136 -12.86 0.75 -4.95
CA GLY A 136 -12.08 -0.36 -4.44
C GLY A 136 -12.63 -0.91 -3.14
N THR A 137 -12.24 -2.14 -2.83
CA THR A 137 -12.67 -2.85 -1.63
C THR A 137 -11.57 -3.74 -1.07
N TRP A 138 -11.59 -3.93 0.24
CA TRP A 138 -10.85 -4.99 0.90
C TRP A 138 -11.66 -6.28 0.86
N GLU A 139 -11.05 -7.36 0.43
CA GLU A 139 -11.66 -8.68 0.44
C GLU A 139 -10.74 -9.71 1.10
N ARG A 140 -11.37 -10.69 1.74
CA ARG A 140 -10.64 -11.85 2.26
C ARG A 140 -10.32 -12.76 1.09
N LYS A 141 -9.06 -13.16 0.95
CA LYS A 141 -8.63 -14.23 0.06
C LYS A 141 -9.37 -15.50 0.48
N GLU A 142 -10.08 -16.12 -0.45
CA GLU A 142 -10.70 -17.41 -0.20
C GLU A 142 -9.62 -18.38 0.29
N GLY A 143 -9.87 -19.00 1.45
CA GLY A 143 -8.96 -20.00 1.97
C GLY A 143 -8.92 -21.15 0.96
N ARG A 144 -7.72 -21.63 0.61
CA ARG A 144 -7.62 -23.00 0.07
C ARG A 144 -8.26 -23.92 1.10
N THR A 145 -9.49 -24.36 0.84
CA THR A 145 -10.09 -25.48 1.54
C THR A 145 -9.11 -26.63 1.35
N LYS A 146 -8.52 -27.05 2.46
CA LYS A 146 -7.56 -28.15 2.50
C LYS A 146 -8.30 -29.47 2.27
#